data_AF-A0A1L7SZC4-F1
#
_entry.id   AF-A0A1L7SZC4-F1
#
_cell.length_a   1.000
_cell.length_b   1.000
_cell.length_c   1.000
_cell.angle_alpha   90.00
_cell.angle_beta   90.00
_cell.angle_gamma   90.00
#
_symmetry.space_group_name_H-M   'P 1'
#
loop_
_entity.id
_entity.type
_entity.pdbx_description
1 polymer ?
#
loop_
_entity_poly.entity_id
_entity_poly.type
_entity_poly.pdbx_seq_one_letter_code
_entity_poly.pdbx_strand_id
1 'polypeptide(L)'
;MTDTDPEAPRSHDSLDPWKLKMANRGYYIQSKILHVPDQFGFFSAGRPSLQVKDAESFTRLLAYLSTLGTLEALILAYLWRNGSFEWFMVYDLLTINCELIVGVWIVICVAHYTKRGHDKGP
;
A
#
# COMPACT_ATOMS: atom_id res chain seq x y z
N MET A 1 -50.94 -0.82 -15.66
CA MET A 1 -50.47 -1.58 -14.49
C MET A 1 -49.04 -1.96 -14.82
N THR A 2 -48.11 -1.32 -14.11
CA THR A 2 -46.70 -1.14 -14.50
C THR A 2 -45.92 -2.39 -14.13
N ASP A 3 -45.48 -3.14 -15.14
CA ASP A 3 -44.60 -4.30 -14.93
C ASP A 3 -43.19 -3.76 -14.70
N THR A 4 -42.71 -3.90 -13.47
CA THR A 4 -41.46 -3.29 -13.01
C THR A 4 -40.38 -4.34 -13.23
N ASP A 5 -39.51 -4.05 -14.20
CA ASP A 5 -38.27 -4.75 -14.49
C ASP A 5 -37.53 -5.09 -13.18
N PRO A 6 -37.24 -6.37 -12.87
CA PRO A 6 -36.53 -6.70 -11.64
C PRO A 6 -35.10 -6.18 -11.77
N GLU A 7 -34.81 -5.16 -10.96
CA GLU A 7 -33.49 -4.57 -10.72
C GLU A 7 -32.37 -5.59 -10.92
N ALA A 8 -31.55 -5.33 -11.94
CA ALA A 8 -30.28 -5.99 -12.16
C ALA A 8 -29.50 -6.06 -10.83
N PRO A 9 -28.98 -7.24 -10.42
CA PRO A 9 -28.12 -7.33 -9.26
C PRO A 9 -26.89 -6.45 -9.51
N ARG A 10 -26.75 -5.47 -8.62
CA ARG A 10 -25.69 -4.47 -8.54
C ARG A 10 -24.32 -5.08 -8.86
N SER A 11 -23.65 -4.45 -9.83
CA SER A 11 -22.21 -4.43 -10.04
C SER A 11 -21.50 -5.67 -9.50
N HIS A 12 -21.34 -6.68 -10.34
CA HIS A 12 -20.20 -7.57 -10.22
C HIS A 12 -18.96 -6.68 -10.04
N ASP A 13 -18.42 -6.66 -8.82
CA ASP A 13 -17.04 -6.30 -8.52
C ASP A 13 -16.20 -7.09 -9.52
N SER A 14 -15.94 -6.49 -10.68
CA SER A 14 -14.98 -7.02 -11.64
C SER A 14 -13.64 -6.82 -10.97
N LEU A 15 -13.27 -7.76 -10.09
CA LEU A 15 -11.97 -7.87 -9.47
C LEU A 15 -10.93 -7.63 -10.56
N ASP A 16 -10.31 -6.45 -10.53
CA ASP A 16 -9.35 -6.01 -11.54
C ASP A 16 -8.29 -7.11 -11.70
N PRO A 17 -8.26 -7.84 -12.83
CA PRO A 17 -7.43 -9.04 -12.97
C PRO A 17 -5.95 -8.73 -12.78
N TRP A 18 -5.55 -7.51 -13.16
CA TRP A 18 -4.18 -7.03 -13.02
C TRP A 18 -3.80 -6.79 -11.55
N LYS A 19 -4.72 -6.24 -10.72
CA LYS A 19 -4.48 -6.01 -9.28
C LYS A 19 -4.36 -7.33 -8.53
N LEU A 20 -5.20 -8.30 -8.86
CA LEU A 20 -5.16 -9.63 -8.26
C LEU A 20 -3.84 -10.36 -8.62
N LYS A 21 -3.39 -10.24 -9.88
CA LYS A 21 -2.10 -10.79 -10.33
C LYS A 21 -0.92 -10.12 -9.64
N MET A 22 -0.98 -8.81 -9.43
CA MET A 22 0.03 -8.05 -8.71
C MET A 22 0.10 -8.46 -7.23
N ALA A 23 -1.05 -8.56 -6.55
CA ALA A 23 -1.13 -9.00 -5.16
C ALA A 23 -0.58 -10.43 -4.97
N ASN A 24 -0.96 -11.38 -5.84
CA ASN A 24 -0.45 -12.75 -5.79
C ASN A 24 1.07 -12.83 -6.03
N ARG A 25 1.61 -12.05 -6.96
CA ARG A 25 3.06 -11.97 -7.17
C ARG A 25 3.77 -11.32 -5.99
N GLY A 26 3.22 -10.23 -5.44
CA GLY A 26 3.76 -9.56 -4.26
C GLY A 26 3.82 -10.51 -3.06
N TYR A 27 2.73 -11.23 -2.81
CA TYR A 27 2.67 -12.26 -1.78
C TYR A 27 3.65 -13.41 -2.03
N TYR A 28 3.82 -13.87 -3.27
CA TYR A 28 4.80 -14.91 -3.61
C TYR A 28 6.23 -14.47 -3.27
N ILE A 29 6.63 -13.25 -3.66
CA ILE A 29 7.95 -12.71 -3.35
C ILE A 29 8.13 -12.59 -1.83
N GLN A 30 7.13 -12.02 -1.15
CA GLN A 30 7.16 -11.81 0.29
C GLN A 30 7.27 -13.12 1.08
N SER A 31 6.49 -14.14 0.74
CA SER A 31 6.43 -15.42 1.47
C SER A 31 7.52 -16.41 1.05
N LYS A 32 7.84 -16.52 -0.25
CA LYS A 32 8.77 -17.55 -0.76
C LYS A 32 10.20 -17.07 -0.91
N ILE A 33 10.43 -15.80 -1.20
CA ILE A 33 11.79 -15.26 -1.37
C ILE A 33 12.25 -14.66 -0.04
N LEU A 34 11.45 -13.76 0.52
CA LEU A 34 11.81 -13.02 1.74
C LEU A 34 11.44 -13.75 3.03
N HIS A 35 10.68 -14.86 2.95
CA HIS A 35 10.21 -15.64 4.10
C HIS A 35 9.53 -14.78 5.19
N VAL A 36 8.90 -13.67 4.78
CA VAL A 36 8.19 -12.78 5.70
C VAL A 36 6.88 -13.44 6.11
N PRO A 37 6.64 -13.64 7.41
CA PRO A 37 5.38 -14.19 7.90
C PRO A 37 4.20 -13.31 7.47
N ASP A 38 3.07 -13.92 7.11
CA ASP A 38 1.86 -13.21 6.62
C ASP A 38 1.38 -12.06 7.51
N GLN A 39 1.69 -12.12 8.81
CA GLN A 39 1.30 -11.09 9.79
C GLN A 39 2.13 -9.80 9.70
N PHE A 40 3.30 -9.86 9.05
CA PHE A 40 4.26 -8.76 8.90
C PHE A 40 4.34 -8.25 7.46
N GLY A 41 3.46 -8.77 6.60
CA GLY A 41 3.47 -8.54 5.17
C GLY A 41 2.46 -7.52 4.69
N PHE A 42 2.80 -6.79 3.62
CA PHE A 42 1.87 -5.88 2.93
C PHE A 42 0.80 -6.63 2.13
N PHE A 43 1.09 -7.86 1.70
CA PHE A 43 0.18 -8.69 0.92
C PHE A 43 -0.30 -9.90 1.73
N SER A 44 -1.58 -10.24 1.60
CA SER A 44 -2.21 -11.40 2.26
C SER A 44 -2.65 -12.49 1.27
N ALA A 45 -2.56 -13.76 1.66
CA ALA A 45 -3.15 -14.89 0.92
C ALA A 45 -4.70 -14.98 1.01
N GLY A 46 -5.36 -13.97 1.59
CA GLY A 46 -6.79 -13.96 1.86
C GLY A 46 -7.70 -13.83 0.61
N ARG A 47 -8.99 -13.57 0.86
CA ARG A 47 -10.03 -13.47 -0.18
C ARG A 47 -9.62 -12.48 -1.30
N PRO A 48 -10.03 -12.73 -2.56
CA PRO A 48 -9.65 -11.91 -3.72
C PRO A 48 -9.91 -10.40 -3.55
N SER A 49 -11.00 -10.04 -2.86
CA SER A 49 -11.36 -8.64 -2.59
C SER A 49 -10.41 -7.94 -1.61
N LEU A 50 -9.79 -8.67 -0.69
CA LEU A 50 -8.74 -8.16 0.19
C LEU A 50 -7.43 -7.97 -0.57
N GLN A 51 -7.05 -8.92 -1.41
CA GLN A 51 -5.85 -8.82 -2.25
C GLN A 51 -5.87 -7.59 -3.16
N VAL A 52 -7.02 -7.26 -3.74
CA VAL A 52 -7.17 -6.05 -4.57
C VAL A 52 -7.02 -4.78 -3.75
N LYS A 53 -7.55 -4.73 -2.52
CA LYS A 53 -7.37 -3.59 -1.60
C LYS A 53 -5.91 -3.46 -1.12
N ASP A 54 -5.22 -4.57 -0.87
CA ASP A 54 -3.81 -4.58 -0.49
C ASP A 54 -2.95 -4.04 -1.64
N ALA A 55 -3.20 -4.48 -2.88
CA ALA A 55 -2.51 -3.98 -4.08
C ALA A 55 -2.80 -2.50 -4.34
N GLU A 56 -4.04 -2.05 -4.14
CA GLU A 56 -4.39 -0.63 -4.28
C GLU A 56 -3.68 0.22 -3.21
N SER A 57 -3.68 -0.22 -1.95
CA SER A 57 -3.02 0.49 -0.85
C SER A 57 -1.52 0.57 -1.07
N PHE A 58 -0.89 -0.53 -1.51
CA PHE A 58 0.52 -0.56 -1.87
C PHE A 58 0.85 0.34 -3.06
N THR A 59 0.00 0.36 -4.09
CA THR A 59 0.17 1.24 -5.25
C THR A 59 0.07 2.71 -4.87
N ARG A 60 -0.90 3.07 -4.02
CA ARG A 60 -1.04 4.44 -3.49
C ARG A 60 0.18 4.85 -2.64
N LEU A 61 0.69 3.94 -1.81
CA LEU A 61 1.90 4.19 -1.02
C LEU A 61 3.11 4.46 -1.93
N LEU A 62 3.32 3.63 -2.95
CA LEU A 62 4.40 3.84 -3.92
C LEU A 62 4.25 5.16 -4.68
N ALA A 63 3.03 5.50 -5.12
CA ALA A 63 2.76 6.77 -5.79
C ALA A 63 3.04 7.97 -4.88
N TYR A 64 2.67 7.88 -3.60
CA TYR A 64 2.92 8.91 -2.60
C TYR A 64 4.42 9.09 -2.34
N LEU A 65 5.16 8.00 -2.08
CA LEU A 65 6.61 8.03 -1.87
C LEU A 65 7.35 8.59 -3.10
N SER A 66 6.94 8.20 -4.30
CA SER A 66 7.52 8.72 -5.55
C SER A 66 7.28 10.23 -5.71
N THR A 67 6.06 10.68 -5.41
CA THR A 67 5.69 12.10 -5.51
C THR A 67 6.44 12.94 -4.47
N LEU A 68 6.48 12.49 -3.22
CA LEU A 68 7.24 13.16 -2.16
C LEU A 68 8.74 13.20 -2.47
N GLY A 69 9.33 12.06 -2.83
CA GLY A 69 10.76 12.00 -3.15
C GLY A 69 11.13 12.90 -4.33
N THR A 70 10.25 13.04 -5.33
CA THR A 70 10.44 13.99 -6.43
C THR A 70 10.39 15.43 -5.93
N LEU A 71 9.43 15.78 -5.07
CA LEU A 71 9.30 17.13 -4.51
C LEU A 71 10.52 17.49 -3.64
N GLU A 72 10.95 16.56 -2.78
CA GLU A 72 12.14 16.70 -1.95
C GLU A 72 13.40 16.91 -2.80
N ALA A 73 13.58 16.12 -3.85
CA ALA A 73 14.69 16.28 -4.78
C ALA A 73 14.67 17.66 -5.47
N LEU A 74 13.49 18.17 -5.86
CA LEU A 74 13.35 19.50 -6.43
C LEU A 74 13.69 20.60 -5.42
N ILE A 75 13.26 20.47 -4.16
CA ILE A 75 13.60 21.40 -3.08
C ILE A 75 15.11 21.42 -2.85
N LEU A 76 15.74 20.25 -2.74
CA LEU A 76 17.19 20.15 -2.56
C LEU A 76 17.95 20.74 -3.76
N ALA A 77 17.51 20.48 -4.98
CA ALA A 77 18.11 21.06 -6.18
C ALA A 77 17.97 22.60 -6.22
N TYR A 78 16.82 23.12 -5.77
CA TYR A 78 16.60 24.56 -5.64
C TYR A 78 17.52 25.19 -4.58
N LEU A 79 17.64 24.57 -3.40
CA LEU A 79 18.52 25.04 -2.33
C LEU A 79 19.99 24.96 -2.73
N TRP A 80 20.39 23.90 -3.43
CA TRP A 80 21.74 23.75 -4.00
C TRP A 80 22.06 24.88 -4.95
N ARG A 81 21.13 25.18 -5.88
CA ARG A 81 21.28 26.27 -6.83
C ARG A 81 21.41 27.65 -6.16
N ASN A 82 20.74 27.85 -5.03
CA ASN A 82 20.78 29.11 -4.27
C ASN A 82 21.93 29.17 -3.24
N GLY A 83 22.76 28.14 -3.13
CA GLY A 83 23.87 28.09 -2.18
C GLY A 83 23.44 27.97 -0.71
N SER A 84 22.18 27.61 -0.45
CA SER A 84 21.63 27.38 0.90
C SER A 84 21.56 25.90 1.26
N PHE A 85 22.17 25.03 0.46
CA PHE A 85 22.13 23.59 0.66
C PHE A 85 23.08 23.16 1.76
N GLU A 86 22.55 22.38 2.68
CA GLU A 86 23.31 21.75 3.75
C GLU A 86 23.04 20.25 3.76
N TRP A 87 24.08 19.44 3.90
CA TRP A 87 23.96 17.98 3.83
C TRP A 87 23.05 17.38 4.90
N PHE A 88 22.90 18.01 6.07
CA PHE A 88 21.98 17.55 7.12
C PHE A 88 20.52 17.48 6.63
N MET A 89 20.11 18.35 5.69
CA MET A 89 18.76 18.34 5.13
C MET A 89 18.43 17.01 4.42
N VAL A 90 19.43 16.39 3.78
CA VAL A 90 19.25 15.08 3.14
C VAL A 90 19.02 14.00 4.19
N TYR A 91 19.77 14.04 5.29
CA TYR A 91 19.61 13.08 6.39
C TYR A 91 18.28 13.24 7.11
N ASP A 92 17.82 14.47 7.32
CA ASP A 92 16.50 14.75 7.91
C ASP A 92 15.38 14.23 7.03
N LEU A 93 15.42 14.52 5.72
CA LEU A 93 14.43 14.01 4.77
C LEU A 93 14.44 12.48 4.70
N LEU A 94 15.62 11.85 4.68
CA LEU A 94 15.74 10.39 4.72
C LEU A 94 15.14 9.82 6.01
N THR A 95 15.38 10.46 7.16
CA THR A 95 14.85 10.03 8.47
C THR A 95 13.33 10.08 8.47
N ILE A 96 12.74 11.18 8.01
CA ILE A 96 11.28 11.35 7.91
C ILE A 96 10.66 10.30 6.98
N ASN A 97 11.29 10.02 5.84
CA ASN A 97 10.81 8.99 4.91
C ASN A 97 10.84 7.59 5.54
N CYS A 98 11.93 7.25 6.24
CA CYS A 98 12.03 5.99 6.97
C CYS A 98 10.94 5.86 8.04
N GLU A 99 10.71 6.92 8.83
CA GLU A 99 9.65 6.96 9.85
C GLU A 99 8.27 6.77 9.24
N LEU A 100 7.97 7.42 8.10
CA LEU A 100 6.71 7.26 7.39
C LEU A 100 6.51 5.82 6.89
N ILE A 101 7.54 5.21 6.30
CA ILE A 101 7.47 3.82 5.82
C ILE A 101 7.19 2.87 6.99
N VAL A 102 7.92 3.03 8.10
CA VAL A 102 7.75 2.20 9.30
C VAL A 102 6.37 2.43 9.92
N GLY A 103 5.91 3.67 10.04
CA GLY A 103 4.60 4.01 10.58
C GLY A 103 3.46 3.40 9.76
N VAL A 104 3.52 3.50 8.44
CA VAL A 104 2.54 2.86 7.54
C VAL A 104 2.60 1.34 7.66
N TRP A 105 3.80 0.75 7.72
CA TRP A 105 3.96 -0.68 7.91
C TRP A 105 3.34 -1.17 9.22
N ILE A 106 3.53 -0.44 10.33
CA ILE A 106 2.91 -0.75 11.62
C ILE A 106 1.38 -0.70 11.51
N VAL A 107 0.82 0.36 10.91
CA VAL A 107 -0.63 0.51 10.72
C VAL A 107 -1.21 -0.67 9.93
N ILE A 108 -0.52 -1.10 8.86
CA ILE A 108 -0.94 -2.25 8.05
C ILE A 108 -0.86 -3.55 8.85
N CYS A 109 0.21 -3.77 9.61
CA CYS A 109 0.34 -4.95 10.47
C CYS A 109 -0.78 -4.99 11.52
N VAL A 110 -1.11 -3.87 12.15
CA VAL A 110 -2.22 -3.76 13.12
C VAL A 110 -3.57 -4.00 12.44
N ALA A 111 -3.79 -3.45 11.25
CA ALA A 111 -5.00 -3.68 10.48
C ALA A 111 -5.16 -5.15 10.07
N HIS A 112 -4.05 -5.85 9.76
CA HIS A 112 -4.05 -7.28 9.47
C HIS A 112 -4.34 -8.12 10.71
N TYR A 113 -3.72 -7.78 11.86
CA TYR A 113 -3.95 -8.46 13.13
C TYR A 113 -5.40 -8.34 13.60
N THR A 114 -5.96 -7.13 13.57
CA THR A 114 -7.36 -6.88 13.95
C THR A 114 -8.35 -7.62 13.05
N LYS A 115 -8.14 -7.62 11.73
CA LYS A 115 -8.99 -8.39 10.80
C LYS A 115 -8.93 -9.91 11.03
N ARG A 116 -7.74 -10.49 11.26
CA ARG A 116 -7.61 -11.92 11.59
C ARG A 116 -8.24 -12.29 12.94
N GLY A 117 -8.23 -11.36 13.92
CA GLY A 117 -8.93 -11.54 15.19
C GLY A 117 -10.45 -11.64 15.03
N HIS A 118 -11.02 -10.89 14.08
CA HIS A 118 -12.45 -10.96 13.76
C HIS A 118 -12.86 -12.24 13.01
N ASP A 119 -12.01 -12.77 12.11
CA ASP A 119 -12.26 -14.05 11.42
C ASP A 119 -12.07 -15.28 12.32
N LYS A 120 -11.50 -15.10 13.52
CA LYS A 120 -11.32 -16.14 14.55
C LYS A 120 -12.25 -16.00 15.76
N GLY A 121 -13.31 -15.18 15.65
CA GLY A 121 -14.42 -15.19 16.61
C GLY A 121 -15.14 -16.55 16.61
N PRO A 122 -15.69 -16.96 17.76
CA PRO A 122 -15.80 -18.35 18.25
C PRO A 122 -16.45 -19.38 17.32
#